data_AF-A0A811K835-F1
#
_entry.id   AF-A0A811K835-F1
#
_cell.length_a   1.000
_cell.length_b   1.000
_cell.length_c   1.000
_cell.angle_alpha   90.00
_cell.angle_beta   90.00
_cell.angle_gamma   90.00
#
_symmetry.space_group_name_H-M   'P 1'
#
loop_
_entity.id
_entity.type
_entity.pdbx_description
1 polymer ?
#
loop_
_entity_poly.entity_id
_entity_poly.type
_entity_poly.pdbx_seq_one_letter_code
_entity_poly.pdbx_strand_id
1 'polypeptide(L)'
;MQLTAVCNLRRIINPSYHPFSVIPKPAIWMKRERLRRFIAWQYASKRTTVRAGSRQLNKIFIYMDMQQKDEKNFERFYSEERLNAGLALNNIEYMHFRNMLDQAHVLLDNNCLSQLAIYEPRTFESIVNLTRKMALEDDRDVVNEQKLDNVEVEQEWLGEPLPRSIYFAKGPAKNYRGKVRKLRVDEF
;
A
#
# COMPACT_ATOMS: atom_id res chain seq x y z
N MET A 1 49.60 -18.73 -2.95
CA MET A 1 49.26 -18.26 -4.31
C MET A 1 50.40 -17.36 -4.74
N GLN A 2 51.33 -17.83 -5.58
CA GLN A 2 52.46 -17.01 -6.05
C GLN A 2 52.12 -16.39 -7.42
N LEU A 3 52.44 -15.10 -7.59
CA LEU A 3 52.24 -14.36 -8.83
C LEU A 3 53.50 -14.48 -9.69
N THR A 4 53.35 -14.74 -10.99
CA THR A 4 54.48 -14.64 -11.93
C THR A 4 54.74 -13.16 -12.25
N ALA A 5 55.99 -12.72 -12.04
CA ALA A 5 56.38 -11.31 -12.08
C ALA A 5 56.21 -10.62 -13.44
N VAL A 6 56.13 -11.37 -14.54
CA VAL A 6 56.26 -10.80 -15.89
C VAL A 6 54.95 -10.22 -16.43
N CYS A 7 53.77 -10.59 -15.89
CA CYS A 7 52.49 -10.20 -16.52
C CYS A 7 51.36 -9.75 -15.57
N ASN A 8 51.53 -9.73 -14.24
CA ASN A 8 50.47 -9.33 -13.28
C ASN A 8 49.09 -10.00 -13.48
N LEU A 9 49.05 -11.15 -14.17
CA LEU A 9 47.83 -11.93 -14.37
C LEU A 9 47.70 -12.92 -13.22
N ARG A 10 46.52 -12.97 -12.58
CA ARG A 10 46.17 -14.03 -11.61
C ARG A 10 46.15 -15.38 -12.33
N ARG A 11 47.30 -16.07 -12.44
CA ARG A 11 47.42 -17.36 -13.14
C ARG A 11 47.64 -18.50 -12.14
N ILE A 12 46.92 -19.59 -12.36
CA ILE A 12 47.10 -20.87 -11.67
C ILE A 12 48.26 -21.58 -12.36
N ILE A 13 49.26 -22.06 -11.62
CA ILE A 13 50.36 -22.87 -12.18
C ILE A 13 49.76 -24.20 -12.66
N ASN A 14 50.14 -24.65 -13.86
CA ASN A 14 49.62 -25.86 -14.54
C ASN A 14 48.09 -25.85 -14.77
N PRO A 15 47.54 -24.84 -15.47
CA PRO A 15 46.13 -24.90 -15.85
C PRO A 15 45.93 -26.02 -16.89
N SER A 16 44.82 -26.75 -16.80
CA SER A 16 44.41 -27.73 -17.83
C SER A 16 44.03 -27.08 -19.18
N TYR A 17 44.20 -25.77 -19.32
CA TYR A 17 43.87 -24.96 -20.50
C TYR A 17 45.04 -24.06 -20.86
N HIS A 18 45.18 -23.76 -22.16
CA HIS A 18 46.27 -22.90 -22.63
C HIS A 18 46.07 -21.43 -22.16
N PRO A 19 47.06 -20.84 -21.48
CA PRO A 19 46.87 -19.64 -20.65
C PRO A 19 46.73 -18.32 -21.44
N PHE A 20 46.92 -18.34 -22.76
CA PHE A 20 46.80 -17.18 -23.64
C PHE A 20 45.64 -17.27 -24.63
N SER A 21 45.08 -18.47 -24.84
CA SER A 21 43.94 -18.67 -25.76
C SER A 21 42.60 -18.74 -25.04
N VAL A 22 42.61 -18.93 -23.72
CA VAL A 22 41.39 -19.08 -22.91
C VAL A 22 41.44 -18.17 -21.68
N ILE A 23 40.51 -17.23 -21.60
CA ILE A 23 40.26 -16.47 -20.36
C ILE A 23 39.42 -17.38 -19.44
N PRO A 24 39.92 -17.76 -18.24
CA PRO A 24 39.15 -18.60 -17.33
C PRO A 24 37.91 -17.87 -16.84
N LYS A 25 36.79 -18.59 -16.72
CA LYS A 25 35.56 -18.04 -16.15
C LYS A 25 35.80 -17.60 -14.70
N PRO A 26 35.18 -16.51 -14.24
CA PRO A 26 35.29 -16.09 -12.84
C PRO A 26 34.75 -17.17 -11.89
N ALA A 27 35.27 -17.21 -10.67
CA ALA A 27 34.93 -18.24 -9.70
C ALA A 27 33.43 -18.24 -9.36
N ILE A 28 32.76 -19.37 -9.61
CA ILE A 28 31.32 -19.55 -9.34
C ILE A 28 31.04 -19.63 -7.83
N TRP A 29 32.05 -20.01 -7.03
CA TRP A 29 32.00 -20.10 -5.57
C TRP A 29 31.34 -18.87 -4.91
N MET A 30 31.75 -17.65 -5.26
CA MET A 30 31.25 -16.44 -4.60
C MET A 30 29.74 -16.24 -4.83
N LYS A 31 29.26 -16.58 -6.03
CA LYS A 31 27.83 -16.54 -6.38
C LYS A 31 27.05 -17.59 -5.58
N ARG A 32 27.61 -18.80 -5.44
CA ARG A 32 27.00 -19.88 -4.64
C ARG A 32 26.98 -19.53 -3.16
N GLU A 33 28.02 -18.90 -2.65
CA GLU A 33 28.10 -18.47 -1.26
C GLU A 33 27.07 -17.39 -0.94
N ARG A 34 26.93 -16.39 -1.83
CA ARG A 34 25.86 -15.39 -1.73
C ARG A 34 24.49 -16.06 -1.70
N LEU A 35 24.23 -16.98 -2.62
CA LEU A 35 22.97 -17.75 -2.65
C LEU A 35 22.75 -18.48 -1.32
N ARG A 36 23.75 -19.21 -0.81
CA ARG A 36 23.70 -19.97 0.45
C ARG A 36 23.33 -19.08 1.64
N ARG A 37 23.86 -17.87 1.72
CA ARG A 37 23.51 -16.91 2.78
C ARG A 37 22.02 -16.55 2.78
N PHE A 38 21.41 -16.32 1.61
CA PHE A 38 19.98 -15.99 1.50
C PHE A 38 19.05 -17.16 1.80
N ILE A 39 19.45 -18.39 1.46
CA ILE A 39 18.63 -19.61 1.62
C ILE A 39 18.98 -20.42 2.87
N ALA A 40 19.84 -19.92 3.76
CA ALA A 40 20.35 -20.70 4.90
C ALA A 40 19.24 -21.25 5.82
N TRP A 41 18.14 -20.50 5.95
CA TRP A 41 16.96 -20.86 6.73
C TRP A 41 16.00 -21.83 6.02
N GLN A 42 16.24 -22.14 4.75
CA GLN A 42 15.40 -23.05 3.97
C GLN A 42 15.66 -24.51 4.35
N TYR A 43 14.70 -25.38 4.04
CA TYR A 43 14.78 -26.80 4.36
C TYR A 43 15.27 -27.65 3.19
N ALA A 44 15.91 -28.77 3.51
CA ALA A 44 16.29 -29.84 2.58
C ALA A 44 17.07 -29.36 1.34
N SER A 45 16.67 -29.81 0.14
CA SER A 45 17.38 -29.52 -1.11
C SER A 45 17.44 -28.03 -1.43
N LYS A 46 16.50 -27.22 -0.91
CA LYS A 46 16.44 -25.77 -1.12
C LYS A 46 17.57 -25.03 -0.41
N ARG A 47 18.12 -25.54 0.70
CA ARG A 47 19.34 -25.01 1.33
C ARG A 47 20.62 -25.59 0.74
N THR A 48 20.61 -26.87 0.38
CA THR A 48 21.84 -27.60 0.03
C THR A 48 22.21 -27.47 -1.45
N THR A 49 21.23 -27.50 -2.36
CA THR A 49 21.49 -27.56 -3.81
C THR A 49 21.32 -26.20 -4.47
N VAL A 50 22.27 -25.83 -5.34
CA VAL A 50 22.26 -24.53 -6.03
C VAL A 50 21.02 -24.35 -6.92
N ARG A 51 20.61 -25.42 -7.62
CA ARG A 51 19.46 -25.37 -8.54
C ARG A 51 18.15 -25.16 -7.79
N ALA A 52 17.90 -25.92 -6.72
CA ALA A 52 16.66 -25.75 -5.95
C ALA A 52 16.66 -24.43 -5.18
N GLY A 53 17.80 -24.06 -4.57
CA GLY A 53 17.95 -22.79 -3.86
C GLY A 53 17.72 -21.57 -4.75
N SER A 54 18.26 -21.57 -5.98
CA SER A 54 18.03 -20.47 -6.93
C SER A 54 16.56 -20.34 -7.35
N ARG A 55 15.87 -21.46 -7.60
CA ARG A 55 14.42 -21.45 -7.90
C ARG A 55 13.61 -20.93 -6.72
N GLN A 56 13.94 -21.38 -5.51
CA GLN A 56 13.27 -20.95 -4.29
C GLN A 56 13.48 -19.46 -4.04
N LEU A 57 14.70 -18.94 -4.21
CA LEU A 57 15.01 -17.52 -4.04
C LEU A 57 14.17 -16.64 -4.99
N ASN A 58 14.07 -17.02 -6.26
CA ASN A 58 13.24 -16.29 -7.22
C ASN A 58 11.77 -16.29 -6.80
N LYS A 59 11.25 -17.43 -6.34
CA LYS A 59 9.87 -17.55 -5.87
C LYS A 59 9.60 -16.68 -4.64
N ILE A 60 10.55 -16.62 -3.70
CA ILE A 60 10.46 -15.76 -2.52
C ILE A 60 10.37 -14.29 -2.93
N PHE A 61 11.21 -13.83 -3.86
CA PHE A 61 11.18 -12.43 -4.28
C PHE A 61 9.90 -12.05 -5.04
N ILE A 62 9.37 -12.96 -5.87
CA ILE A 62 8.06 -12.74 -6.52
C ILE A 62 6.96 -12.60 -5.45
N TYR A 63 6.93 -13.49 -4.46
CA TYR A 63 5.93 -13.41 -3.40
C TYR A 63 6.11 -12.22 -2.49
N MET A 64 7.34 -11.81 -2.20
CA MET A 64 7.61 -10.59 -1.43
C MET A 64 7.05 -9.36 -2.14
N ASP A 65 7.27 -9.23 -3.46
CA ASP A 65 6.72 -8.12 -4.26
C ASP A 65 5.18 -8.17 -4.30
N MET A 66 4.58 -9.35 -4.46
CA MET A 66 3.12 -9.51 -4.41
C MET A 66 2.57 -9.11 -3.03
N GLN A 67 3.18 -9.58 -1.94
CA GLN A 67 2.76 -9.29 -0.58
C GLN A 67 2.91 -7.80 -0.23
N GLN A 68 3.98 -7.13 -0.67
CA GLN A 68 4.15 -5.69 -0.47
C GLN A 68 3.07 -4.85 -1.19
N LYS A 69 2.56 -5.34 -2.32
CA LYS A 69 1.43 -4.70 -3.01
C LYS A 69 0.12 -4.92 -2.26
N ASP A 70 -0.08 -6.14 -1.73
CA ASP A 70 -1.31 -6.50 -1.02
C ASP A 70 -1.38 -5.92 0.40
N GLU A 71 -0.24 -5.73 1.07
CA GLU A 71 -0.13 -5.22 2.45
C GLU A 71 -0.93 -3.93 2.66
N LYS A 72 -0.81 -2.98 1.74
CA LYS A 72 -1.53 -1.70 1.78
C LYS A 72 -3.04 -1.87 1.65
N ASN A 73 -3.47 -2.83 0.81
CA ASN A 73 -4.88 -3.13 0.62
C ASN A 73 -5.46 -3.80 1.88
N PHE A 74 -4.69 -4.69 2.51
CA PHE A 74 -5.08 -5.33 3.75
C PHE A 74 -5.17 -4.34 4.90
N GLU A 75 -4.21 -3.42 5.03
CA GLU A 75 -4.24 -2.38 6.06
C GLU A 75 -5.51 -1.53 5.94
N ARG A 76 -5.84 -1.07 4.72
CA ARG A 76 -7.08 -0.34 4.44
C ARG A 76 -8.32 -1.15 4.82
N PHE A 77 -8.38 -2.42 4.40
CA PHE A 77 -9.49 -3.31 4.70
C PHE A 77 -9.68 -3.49 6.22
N TYR A 78 -8.62 -3.79 6.95
CA TYR A 78 -8.72 -4.00 8.40
C TYR A 78 -9.10 -2.74 9.16
N SER A 79 -8.62 -1.58 8.75
CA SER A 79 -9.00 -0.32 9.37
C SER A 79 -10.46 0.04 9.10
N GLU A 80 -10.97 -0.24 7.90
CA GLU A 80 -12.39 -0.09 7.56
C GLU A 80 -13.28 -1.03 8.37
N GLU A 81 -12.92 -2.31 8.50
CA GLU A 81 -13.68 -3.29 9.29
C GLU A 81 -13.74 -2.91 10.79
N ARG A 82 -12.61 -2.48 11.37
CA ARG A 82 -12.58 -2.00 12.77
C ARG A 82 -13.44 -0.76 12.97
N LEU A 83 -13.36 0.17 12.03
CA LEU A 83 -14.15 1.39 12.06
C LEU A 83 -15.65 1.06 11.95
N ASN A 84 -16.03 0.18 11.02
CA ASN A 84 -17.41 -0.26 10.86
C ASN A 84 -17.94 -0.92 12.15
N ALA A 85 -17.14 -1.75 12.81
CA ALA A 85 -17.52 -2.31 14.11
C ALA A 85 -17.74 -1.24 15.19
N GLY A 86 -16.89 -0.20 15.24
CA GLY A 86 -17.06 0.93 16.15
C GLY A 86 -18.29 1.79 15.83
N LEU A 87 -18.61 1.97 14.55
CA LEU A 87 -19.80 2.69 14.10
C LEU A 87 -21.08 1.89 14.35
N ALA A 88 -21.04 0.56 14.24
CA ALA A 88 -22.16 -0.31 14.55
C ALA A 88 -22.61 -0.19 16.02
N LEU A 89 -21.67 -0.01 16.96
CA LEU A 89 -22.01 0.28 18.36
C LEU A 89 -22.76 1.61 18.54
N ASN A 90 -22.59 2.53 17.59
CA ASN A 90 -23.20 3.85 17.58
C ASN A 90 -24.38 3.94 16.59
N ASN A 91 -24.87 2.82 16.06
CA ASN A 91 -26.01 2.75 15.14
C ASN A 91 -25.93 3.68 13.92
N ILE A 92 -24.72 3.90 13.38
CA ILE A 92 -24.51 4.69 12.16
C ILE A 92 -23.80 3.84 11.11
N GLU A 93 -24.20 3.95 9.85
CA GLU A 93 -23.49 3.27 8.76
C GLU A 93 -22.29 4.07 8.29
N TYR A 94 -21.24 3.36 7.88
CA TYR A 94 -19.99 3.93 7.39
C TYR A 94 -20.19 4.91 6.21
N MET A 95 -21.12 4.64 5.29
CA MET A 95 -21.38 5.51 4.15
C MET A 95 -21.85 6.91 4.57
N HIS A 96 -22.77 6.98 5.53
CA HIS A 96 -23.27 8.25 6.05
C HIS A 96 -22.18 8.98 6.82
N PHE A 97 -21.51 8.28 7.75
CA PHE A 97 -20.40 8.81 8.52
C PHE A 97 -19.30 9.43 7.65
N ARG A 98 -18.83 8.71 6.63
CA ARG A 98 -17.73 9.15 5.77
C ARG A 98 -18.09 10.35 4.92
N ASN A 99 -19.32 10.40 4.40
CA ASN A 99 -19.83 11.53 3.63
C ASN A 99 -19.91 12.81 4.48
N MET A 100 -20.37 12.70 5.74
CA MET A 100 -20.47 13.83 6.66
C MET A 100 -19.09 14.36 7.05
N LEU A 101 -18.10 13.48 7.29
CA LEU A 101 -16.73 13.92 7.54
C LEU A 101 -16.13 14.69 6.36
N ASP A 102 -16.41 14.27 5.12
CA ASP A 102 -15.97 15.01 3.93
C ASP A 102 -16.64 16.39 3.84
N GLN A 103 -17.94 16.48 4.14
CA GLN A 103 -18.68 17.74 4.18
C GLN A 103 -18.19 18.68 5.28
N ALA A 104 -17.83 18.14 6.45
CA ALA A 104 -17.25 18.89 7.55
C ALA A 104 -15.79 19.32 7.33
N HIS A 105 -15.16 18.89 6.21
CA HIS A 105 -13.74 19.06 5.92
C HIS A 105 -12.82 18.47 7.03
N VAL A 106 -13.19 17.30 7.57
CA VAL A 106 -12.38 16.56 8.55
C VAL A 106 -11.55 15.50 7.83
N LEU A 107 -10.27 15.79 7.60
CA LEU A 107 -9.35 14.96 6.82
C LEU A 107 -8.67 13.86 7.66
N LEU A 108 -9.47 13.00 8.29
CA LEU A 108 -8.97 11.86 9.07
C LEU A 108 -8.99 10.58 8.25
N ASP A 109 -7.84 9.89 8.21
CA ASP A 109 -7.72 8.57 7.57
C ASP A 109 -8.42 7.48 8.39
N ASN A 110 -8.89 6.43 7.70
CA ASN A 110 -9.50 5.27 8.34
C ASN A 110 -8.57 4.59 9.35
N ASN A 111 -7.26 4.62 9.12
CA ASN A 111 -6.28 4.11 10.06
C ASN A 111 -6.36 4.87 11.40
N CYS A 112 -6.36 6.21 11.35
CA CYS A 112 -6.45 7.05 12.54
C CYS A 112 -7.82 6.90 13.22
N LEU A 113 -8.91 6.92 12.45
CA LEU A 113 -10.26 6.71 12.98
C LEU A 113 -10.41 5.35 13.67
N SER A 114 -9.84 4.28 13.09
CA SER A 114 -9.84 2.95 13.70
C SER A 114 -9.05 2.90 15.01
N GLN A 115 -7.95 3.66 15.11
CA GLN A 115 -7.18 3.77 16.34
C GLN A 115 -7.94 4.54 17.41
N LEU A 116 -8.60 5.64 17.03
CA LEU A 116 -9.48 6.40 17.94
C LEU A 116 -10.61 5.52 18.47
N ALA A 117 -11.25 4.73 17.62
CA ALA A 117 -12.28 3.80 18.05
C ALA A 117 -11.80 2.77 19.09
N ILE A 118 -10.53 2.34 19.00
CA ILE A 118 -9.94 1.36 19.92
C ILE A 118 -9.46 2.01 21.22
N TYR A 119 -8.69 3.09 21.12
CA TYR A 119 -7.95 3.66 22.26
C TYR A 119 -8.68 4.82 22.92
N GLU A 120 -9.44 5.60 22.16
CA GLU A 120 -10.06 6.86 22.59
C GLU A 120 -11.57 6.87 22.26
N PRO A 121 -12.37 5.97 22.88
CA PRO A 121 -13.77 5.78 22.50
C PRO A 121 -14.62 7.04 22.69
N ARG A 122 -14.32 7.88 23.69
CA ARG A 122 -15.04 9.14 23.95
C ARG A 122 -14.84 10.17 22.85
N THR A 123 -13.61 10.27 22.35
CA THR A 123 -13.26 11.17 21.23
C THR A 123 -13.93 10.68 19.97
N PHE A 124 -13.87 9.37 19.72
CA PHE A 124 -14.56 8.75 18.59
C PHE A 124 -16.07 8.97 18.64
N GLU A 125 -16.71 8.76 19.79
CA GLU A 125 -18.13 9.01 20.01
C GLU A 125 -18.51 10.47 19.73
N SER A 126 -17.67 11.43 20.13
CA SER A 126 -17.89 12.85 19.86
C SER A 126 -17.90 13.16 18.35
N ILE A 127 -16.98 12.55 17.60
CA ILE A 127 -16.94 12.67 16.13
C ILE A 127 -18.18 12.03 15.50
N VAL A 128 -18.59 10.85 15.99
CA VAL A 128 -19.79 10.17 15.51
C VAL A 128 -21.03 11.01 15.78
N ASN A 129 -21.16 11.60 16.97
CA ASN A 129 -22.29 12.45 17.33
C ASN A 129 -22.37 13.70 16.45
N LEU A 130 -21.23 14.34 16.16
CA LEU A 130 -21.12 15.44 15.20
C LEU A 130 -21.66 15.03 13.82
N THR A 131 -21.13 13.94 13.27
CA THR A 131 -21.54 13.46 11.94
C THR A 131 -23.00 13.02 11.90
N ARG A 132 -23.53 12.42 12.97
CA ARG A 132 -24.94 12.02 13.06
C ARG A 132 -25.84 13.25 13.02
N LYS A 133 -25.50 14.31 13.76
CA LYS A 133 -26.25 15.55 13.75
C LYS A 133 -26.26 16.19 12.35
N MET A 134 -25.10 16.28 11.71
CA MET A 134 -25.00 16.77 10.33
C MET A 134 -25.84 15.92 9.36
N ALA A 135 -25.84 14.60 9.51
CA ALA A 135 -26.63 13.72 8.63
C ALA A 135 -28.14 13.93 8.78
N LEU A 136 -28.61 14.27 9.99
CA LEU A 136 -30.00 14.61 10.26
C LEU A 136 -30.39 15.97 9.66
N GLU A 137 -29.48 16.95 9.72
CA GLU A 137 -29.66 18.26 9.06
C GLU A 137 -29.69 18.14 7.52
N ASP A 138 -28.94 17.17 6.97
CA ASP A 138 -28.91 16.81 5.54
C ASP A 138 -30.10 15.92 5.10
N ASP A 139 -31.13 15.74 5.97
CA ASP A 139 -32.32 14.89 5.75
C ASP A 139 -32.01 13.43 5.37
N ARG A 140 -30.92 12.83 5.88
CA ARG A 140 -30.59 11.42 5.62
C ARG A 140 -31.26 10.49 6.62
N ASP A 141 -31.67 9.32 6.13
CA ASP A 141 -32.24 8.25 6.94
C ASP A 141 -31.18 7.64 7.87
N VAL A 142 -31.06 8.19 9.09
CA VAL A 142 -30.21 7.64 10.15
C VAL A 142 -31.09 7.21 11.31
N VAL A 143 -30.84 6.01 11.84
CA VAL A 143 -31.57 5.48 12.99
C VAL A 143 -31.24 6.35 14.21
N ASN A 144 -32.27 6.98 14.78
CA ASN A 144 -32.08 7.95 15.86
C ASN A 144 -32.79 7.46 17.13
N GLU A 145 -32.01 6.92 18.06
CA GLU A 145 -32.53 6.40 19.35
C GLU A 145 -32.36 7.41 20.50
N GLN A 146 -31.49 8.42 20.36
CA GLN A 146 -31.14 9.37 21.42
C GLN A 146 -31.25 10.83 20.96
N LYS A 147 -31.60 11.73 21.89
CA LYS A 147 -31.58 13.18 21.64
C LYS A 147 -30.14 13.70 21.65
N LEU A 148 -29.68 14.27 20.53
CA LEU A 148 -28.35 14.87 20.36
C LEU A 148 -28.29 16.34 20.83
N ASP A 149 -29.03 16.70 21.87
CA ASP A 149 -29.22 18.09 22.29
C ASP A 149 -27.90 18.77 22.74
N ASN A 150 -26.86 17.98 23.03
CA ASN A 150 -25.58 18.47 23.54
C ASN A 150 -24.59 18.87 22.45
N VAL A 151 -24.89 18.59 21.17
CA VAL A 151 -23.97 18.88 20.06
C VAL A 151 -24.56 20.02 19.26
N GLU A 152 -23.87 21.15 19.23
CA GLU A 152 -24.19 22.30 18.38
C GLU A 152 -23.39 22.19 17.07
N VAL A 153 -24.04 22.48 15.95
CA VAL A 153 -23.42 22.44 14.62
C VAL A 153 -23.78 23.76 13.98
N GLU A 154 -22.77 24.60 13.82
CA GLU A 154 -22.90 25.88 13.13
C GLU A 154 -22.14 25.79 11.83
N GLN A 155 -22.75 26.24 10.74
CA GLN A 155 -22.17 26.14 9.40
C GLN A 155 -20.86 26.94 9.29
N GLU A 156 -20.68 27.96 10.12
CA GLU A 156 -19.46 28.78 10.19
C GLU A 156 -18.24 28.03 10.72
N TRP A 157 -18.43 26.99 11.54
CA TRP A 157 -17.33 26.20 12.11
C TRP A 157 -16.81 25.13 11.15
N LEU A 158 -17.61 24.78 10.15
CA LEU A 158 -17.28 23.74 9.19
C LEU A 158 -16.45 24.33 8.04
N GLY A 159 -15.46 23.57 7.58
CA GLY A 159 -14.71 23.94 6.39
C GLY A 159 -15.50 23.65 5.11
N GLU A 160 -15.08 24.27 4.01
CA GLU A 160 -15.62 23.93 2.69
C GLU A 160 -15.14 22.52 2.28
N PRO A 161 -16.02 21.61 1.84
CA PRO A 161 -15.60 20.30 1.39
C PRO A 161 -14.67 20.39 0.18
N LEU A 162 -13.67 19.51 0.13
CA LEU A 162 -12.78 19.42 -1.02
C LEU A 162 -13.59 19.12 -2.29
N PRO A 163 -13.29 19.81 -3.41
CA PRO A 163 -13.96 19.53 -4.67
C PRO A 163 -13.70 18.09 -5.08
N ARG A 164 -14.76 17.35 -5.41
CA ARG A 164 -14.63 15.99 -5.93
C ARG A 164 -13.97 16.05 -7.30
N SER A 165 -13.03 15.13 -7.56
CA SER A 165 -12.40 15.01 -8.88
C SER A 165 -13.47 14.83 -9.95
N ILE A 166 -13.49 15.70 -10.94
CA ILE A 166 -14.45 15.61 -12.05
C ILE A 166 -14.07 14.40 -12.91
N TYR A 167 -14.86 13.34 -12.84
CA TYR A 167 -14.74 12.23 -13.78
C TYR A 167 -15.45 12.61 -15.07
N PHE A 168 -14.67 13.04 -16.07
CA PHE A 168 -15.20 13.11 -17.42
C PHE A 168 -15.64 11.72 -17.83
N ALA A 169 -16.92 11.57 -18.20
CA ALA A 169 -17.42 10.33 -18.77
C ALA A 169 -16.44 9.92 -19.87
N LYS A 170 -15.89 8.71 -19.78
CA LYS A 170 -15.12 8.16 -20.90
C LYS A 170 -16.06 8.20 -22.08
N GLY A 171 -15.78 9.07 -23.05
CA GLY A 171 -16.60 9.19 -24.23
C GLY A 171 -16.69 7.82 -24.92
N PRO A 172 -17.65 7.64 -25.84
CA PRO A 172 -17.82 6.37 -26.54
C PRO A 172 -16.49 5.89 -27.11
N ALA A 173 -16.20 4.60 -26.99
CA ALA A 173 -14.96 3.99 -27.51
C ALA A 173 -14.78 4.19 -29.04
N LYS A 174 -15.82 4.65 -29.74
CA LYS A 174 -15.84 4.90 -31.18
C LYS A 174 -15.40 6.34 -31.52
N ASN A 175 -14.14 6.43 -31.95
CA ASN A 175 -13.56 7.36 -32.94
C ASN A 175 -13.82 8.87 -32.80
N TYR A 176 -13.08 9.53 -31.91
CA TYR A 176 -12.73 10.94 -32.11
C TYR A 176 -11.72 11.03 -33.26
N ARG A 177 -12.15 11.39 -34.47
CA ARG A 177 -11.24 11.67 -35.61
C ARG A 177 -10.56 13.05 -35.51
N GLY A 178 -10.94 13.86 -34.52
CA GLY A 178 -10.35 15.17 -34.24
C GLY A 178 -9.28 15.09 -33.16
N LYS A 179 -8.23 15.91 -33.29
CA LYS A 179 -7.19 16.07 -32.26
C LYS A 179 -7.83 16.55 -30.96
N VAL A 180 -7.57 15.86 -29.85
CA VAL A 180 -8.09 16.24 -28.53
C VAL A 180 -7.62 17.66 -28.20
N ARG A 181 -8.56 18.52 -27.78
CA ARG A 181 -8.25 19.87 -27.33
C ARG A 181 -7.42 19.80 -26.05
N LYS A 182 -6.44 20.70 -25.91
CA LYS A 182 -5.72 20.86 -24.63
C LYS A 182 -6.66 21.47 -23.59
N LEU A 183 -6.72 20.84 -22.42
CA LEU A 183 -7.47 21.37 -21.27
C LEU A 183 -6.91 22.74 -20.85
N ARG A 184 -7.80 23.60 -20.36
CA ARG A 184 -7.42 24.88 -19.75
C ARG A 184 -7.00 24.66 -18.29
N VAL A 185 -6.29 25.63 -17.71
CA VAL A 185 -5.84 25.58 -16.31
C VAL A 185 -7.04 25.50 -15.35
N ASP A 186 -8.16 26.10 -15.73
CA ASP A 186 -9.43 26.13 -15.00
C ASP A 186 -10.16 24.76 -14.98
N GLU A 187 -9.72 23.80 -15.81
CA GLU A 187 -10.29 22.45 -15.92
C GLU A 187 -9.44 21.38 -15.19
N PHE A 188 -8.41 21.81 -14.45
CA PHE A 188 -7.56 20.97 -13.58
C PHE A 188 -8.07 20.89 -12.15
#